data_AF-A0A935I2D8-F1
#
_entry.id   AF-A0A935I2D8-F1
#
_cell.length_a   1.000
_cell.length_b   1.000
_cell.length_c   1.000
_cell.angle_alpha   90.00
_cell.angle_beta   90.00
_cell.angle_gamma   90.00
#
_symmetry.space_group_name_H-M   'P 1'
#
loop_
_entity.id
_entity.type
_entity.pdbx_description
1 polymer ?
#
loop_
_entity_poly.entity_id
_entity_poly.type
_entity_poly.pdbx_seq_one_letter_code
_entity_poly.pdbx_strand_id
1 'polypeptide(L)'
;MDFKFKDTLSFTTRRDTLGAMRVSRKLEDLAQGAAQPVDTIIVDNTIERVFVMISGKTTAPVSRLTSPDGTNYDATSPDSTVQRFSTPGNEMTAWTIVNPVEGNWILTLTSPQEGDEVEVTSNRKSTAFAISLPPTVQLRSHGSQQRIHHQATKYGSSSTQT
;
A
#
# COMPACT_ATOMS: atom_id res chain seq x y z
N MET A 1 -24.02 26.95 6.85
CA MET A 1 -22.82 26.52 7.58
C MET A 1 -21.70 26.50 6.57
N ASP A 2 -20.83 27.50 6.63
CA ASP A 2 -19.71 27.68 5.70
C ASP A 2 -18.45 27.08 6.31
N PHE A 3 -17.89 26.07 5.66
CA PHE A 3 -16.58 25.52 6.04
C PHE A 3 -15.51 26.18 5.17
N LYS A 4 -14.68 27.02 5.79
CA LYS A 4 -13.45 27.54 5.17
C LYS A 4 -12.31 26.60 5.50
N PHE A 5 -11.83 25.85 4.51
CA PHE A 5 -10.52 25.21 4.61
C PHE A 5 -9.45 26.27 4.32
N LYS A 6 -8.53 26.43 5.26
CA LYS A 6 -7.36 27.30 5.13
C LYS A 6 -6.14 26.48 5.52
N ASP A 7 -5.60 25.72 4.57
CA ASP A 7 -4.29 25.11 4.71
C ASP A 7 -3.55 25.22 3.37
N THR A 8 -2.75 26.28 3.28
CA THR A 8 -1.70 26.43 2.28
C THR A 8 -0.53 25.54 2.71
N LEU A 9 -0.50 24.30 2.24
CA LEU A 9 0.72 23.49 2.27
C LEU A 9 1.31 23.50 0.85
N SER A 10 2.09 24.54 0.55
CA SER A 10 2.96 24.56 -0.62
C SER A 10 4.26 23.85 -0.25
N PHE A 11 4.45 22.62 -0.74
CA PHE A 11 5.75 21.94 -0.67
C PHE A 11 6.60 22.37 -1.87
N THR A 12 7.57 23.24 -1.62
CA THR A 12 8.64 23.55 -2.58
C THR A 12 9.86 22.70 -2.22
N THR A 13 10.17 21.68 -3.01
CA THR A 13 11.40 20.90 -2.83
C THR A 13 12.59 21.74 -3.29
N ARG A 14 13.42 22.20 -2.34
CA ARG A 14 14.70 22.87 -2.64
C ARG A 14 15.70 21.82 -3.14
N ARG A 15 16.24 22.00 -4.35
CA ARG A 15 17.51 21.39 -4.76
C ARG A 15 18.63 22.15 -4.07
N ASP A 16 19.26 21.53 -3.09
CA ASP A 16 20.62 21.92 -2.68
C ASP A 16 21.58 20.79 -3.08
N THR A 17 22.52 21.15 -3.95
CA THR A 17 23.60 20.31 -4.45
C THR A 17 24.63 20.03 -3.36
N LEU A 18 24.55 18.86 -2.73
CA LEU A 18 25.67 18.27 -1.99
C LEU A 18 25.75 16.76 -2.31
N GLY A 19 26.96 16.31 -2.60
CA GLY A 19 27.26 15.08 -3.33
C GLY A 19 26.68 13.78 -2.76
N ALA A 20 26.41 12.85 -3.69
CA ALA A 20 26.17 11.42 -3.46
C ALA A 20 25.28 11.07 -2.25
N MET A 21 24.09 11.67 -2.16
CA MET A 21 23.05 11.14 -1.28
C MET A 21 22.34 10.00 -2.01
N ARG A 22 22.84 8.76 -1.83
CA ARG A 22 22.17 7.54 -2.29
C ARG A 22 20.91 7.34 -1.45
N VAL A 23 19.76 7.66 -2.03
CA VAL A 23 18.50 7.51 -1.32
C VAL A 23 18.00 6.08 -1.52
N SER A 24 18.32 5.20 -0.57
CA SER A 24 17.55 3.97 -0.35
C SER A 24 16.18 4.39 0.20
N ARG A 25 15.27 4.76 -0.70
CA ARG A 25 13.88 5.10 -0.35
C ARG A 25 13.09 3.82 -0.17
N LYS A 26 12.27 3.77 0.88
CA LYS A 26 11.21 2.77 0.97
C LYS A 26 10.24 3.00 -0.19
N LEU A 27 9.57 1.95 -0.64
CA LEU A 27 8.64 1.98 -1.79
C LEU A 27 7.55 3.07 -1.66
N GLU A 28 7.17 3.39 -0.42
CA GLU A 28 6.21 4.45 -0.09
C GLU A 28 6.76 5.89 -0.26
N ASP A 29 8.09 6.06 -0.29
CA ASP A 29 8.77 7.35 -0.51
C ASP A 29 9.19 7.56 -1.99
N LEU A 30 8.99 6.55 -2.86
CA LEU A 30 9.29 6.60 -4.30
C LEU A 30 8.14 7.18 -5.15
N ALA A 31 7.17 7.84 -4.51
CA ALA A 31 5.87 8.19 -5.07
C ALA A 31 5.90 8.96 -6.40
N GLN A 32 6.95 9.72 -6.69
CA GLN A 32 7.31 10.25 -8.02
C GLN A 32 8.66 10.96 -7.89
N GLY A 33 9.51 10.96 -8.91
CA GLY A 33 10.74 11.74 -8.86
C GLY A 33 11.49 11.87 -10.18
N ALA A 34 12.42 12.81 -10.22
CA ALA A 34 13.34 12.96 -11.35
C ALA A 34 14.16 11.68 -11.54
N ALA A 35 14.18 11.17 -12.77
CA ALA A 35 14.89 9.96 -13.14
C ALA A 35 16.38 10.02 -12.75
N GLN A 36 16.86 9.00 -12.03
CA GLN A 36 18.27 8.84 -11.69
C GLN A 36 18.89 7.71 -12.51
N PRO A 37 20.21 7.75 -12.78
CA PRO A 37 20.87 6.66 -13.50
C PRO A 37 20.71 5.30 -12.82
N VAL A 38 20.60 5.29 -11.49
CA VAL A 38 20.38 4.08 -10.69
C VAL A 38 19.43 4.41 -9.54
N ASP A 39 18.34 3.65 -9.44
CA ASP A 39 17.42 3.66 -8.32
C ASP A 39 17.31 2.27 -7.70
N THR A 40 17.07 2.22 -6.39
CA THR A 40 16.84 0.97 -5.65
C THR A 40 15.40 0.92 -5.16
N ILE A 41 14.71 -0.15 -5.52
CA ILE A 41 13.34 -0.46 -5.14
C ILE A 41 13.41 -1.55 -4.07
N ILE A 42 13.01 -1.21 -2.84
CA ILE A 42 13.01 -2.15 -1.73
C ILE A 42 11.64 -2.85 -1.70
N VAL A 43 11.66 -4.17 -1.89
CA VAL A 43 10.47 -5.01 -1.88
C VAL A 43 10.48 -5.87 -0.61
N ASP A 44 9.41 -5.80 0.18
CA ASP A 44 9.17 -6.70 1.30
C ASP A 44 8.19 -7.83 0.94
N ASN A 45 8.02 -8.78 1.85
CA ASN A 45 7.13 -9.93 1.66
C ASN A 45 5.62 -9.58 1.61
N THR A 46 5.24 -8.34 1.87
CA THR A 46 3.85 -7.86 1.80
C THR A 46 3.48 -7.37 0.40
N ILE A 47 4.45 -7.14 -0.48
CA ILE A 47 4.20 -6.70 -1.85
C ILE A 47 3.75 -7.89 -2.72
N GLU A 48 2.67 -7.69 -3.47
CA GLU A 48 2.17 -8.61 -4.48
C GLU A 48 2.63 -8.19 -5.89
N ARG A 49 2.64 -6.89 -6.17
CA ARG A 49 3.04 -6.35 -7.47
C ARG A 49 3.76 -5.03 -7.33
N VAL A 50 4.75 -4.80 -8.19
CA VAL A 50 5.41 -3.50 -8.37
C VAL A 50 5.17 -3.01 -9.79
N PHE A 51 4.89 -1.73 -9.93
CA PHE A 51 4.82 -1.03 -11.20
C PHE A 51 5.88 0.07 -11.19
N VAL A 52 6.68 0.12 -12.25
CA VAL A 52 7.66 1.19 -12.47
C VAL A 52 7.30 1.86 -13.78
N MET A 53 6.96 3.13 -13.74
CA MET A 53 6.71 3.93 -14.92
C MET A 53 7.86 4.90 -15.12
N ILE A 54 8.35 4.99 -16.35
CA ILE A 54 9.48 5.81 -16.74
C ILE A 54 9.02 6.63 -17.93
N SER A 55 9.02 7.95 -17.79
CA SER A 55 8.60 8.87 -18.84
C SER A 55 9.71 9.84 -19.16
N GLY A 56 9.88 10.14 -20.45
CA GLY A 56 10.75 11.21 -20.91
C GLY A 56 9.97 12.24 -21.71
N LYS A 57 10.53 13.46 -21.84
CA LYS A 57 9.86 14.55 -22.57
C LYS A 57 9.59 14.22 -24.04
N THR A 58 10.50 13.47 -24.67
CA THR A 58 10.38 13.01 -26.06
C THR A 58 10.57 11.51 -26.19
N THR A 59 11.44 10.93 -25.36
CA THR A 59 11.74 9.50 -25.35
C THR A 59 12.15 9.14 -23.94
N ALA A 60 11.53 8.10 -23.38
CA ALA A 60 11.92 7.56 -22.09
C ALA A 60 13.35 6.99 -22.18
N PRO A 61 14.17 7.17 -21.13
CA PRO A 61 15.50 6.57 -21.10
C PRO A 61 15.42 5.04 -21.17
N VAL A 62 16.42 4.44 -21.81
CA VAL A 62 16.54 2.97 -21.86
C VAL A 62 16.74 2.46 -20.45
N SER A 63 15.95 1.45 -20.07
CA SER A 63 15.91 0.92 -18.71
C SER A 63 16.21 -0.57 -18.64
N ARG A 64 16.79 -0.98 -17.52
CA ARG A 64 17.01 -2.38 -17.11
C ARG A 64 16.58 -2.54 -15.66
N LEU A 65 15.92 -3.66 -15.36
CA LEU A 65 15.71 -4.10 -13.98
C LEU A 65 16.70 -5.22 -13.62
N THR A 66 17.21 -5.19 -12.40
CA THR A 66 18.01 -6.28 -11.82
C THR A 66 17.31 -6.78 -10.56
N SER A 67 17.01 -8.07 -10.50
CA SER A 67 16.42 -8.70 -9.32
C SER A 67 17.44 -8.88 -8.19
N PRO A 68 16.98 -9.14 -6.94
CA PRO A 68 17.86 -9.36 -5.80
C PRO A 68 18.88 -10.50 -5.97
N ASP A 69 18.56 -11.49 -6.81
CA ASP A 69 19.45 -12.61 -7.15
C ASP A 69 20.50 -12.26 -8.22
N GLY A 70 20.47 -11.03 -8.77
CA GLY A 70 21.38 -10.54 -9.80
C GLY A 70 20.91 -10.78 -11.24
N THR A 71 19.75 -11.39 -11.46
CA THR A 71 19.20 -11.58 -12.81
C THR A 71 18.83 -10.24 -13.43
N ASN A 72 19.26 -9.99 -14.67
CA ASN A 72 18.96 -8.77 -15.41
C ASN A 72 17.80 -8.97 -16.38
N TYR A 73 16.94 -7.97 -16.45
CA TYR A 73 15.80 -7.89 -17.36
C TYR A 73 15.93 -6.63 -18.22
N ASP A 74 16.11 -6.83 -19.53
CA ASP A 74 16.07 -5.77 -20.55
C ASP A 74 14.75 -5.79 -21.36
N ALA A 75 13.94 -6.84 -21.15
CA ALA A 75 12.65 -7.08 -21.77
C ALA A 75 11.76 -7.94 -20.86
N THR A 76 10.53 -8.21 -21.32
CA THR A 76 9.63 -9.17 -20.65
C THR A 76 10.31 -10.53 -20.47
N SER A 77 10.24 -11.07 -19.26
CA SER A 77 10.76 -12.39 -18.91
C SER A 77 9.92 -13.50 -19.56
N PRO A 78 10.52 -14.67 -19.84
CA PRO A 78 9.79 -15.77 -20.50
C PRO A 78 8.58 -16.29 -19.73
N ASP A 79 8.63 -16.23 -18.40
CA ASP A 79 7.55 -16.62 -17.49
C ASP A 79 6.54 -15.48 -17.22
N SER A 80 6.74 -14.31 -17.84
CA SER A 80 5.90 -13.11 -17.70
C SER A 80 5.79 -12.58 -16.26
N THR A 81 6.71 -12.96 -15.36
CA THR A 81 6.77 -12.41 -14.00
C THR A 81 7.33 -11.00 -13.99
N VAL A 82 8.26 -10.69 -14.90
CA VAL A 82 8.74 -9.33 -15.18
C VAL A 82 8.26 -8.97 -16.58
N GLN A 83 7.47 -7.92 -16.72
CA GLN A 83 6.92 -7.49 -18.00
C GLN A 83 7.39 -6.07 -18.30
N ARG A 84 7.75 -5.82 -19.57
CA ARG A 84 8.17 -4.52 -20.06
C ARG A 84 7.25 -4.09 -21.20
N PHE A 85 6.74 -2.87 -21.13
CA PHE A 85 5.94 -2.25 -22.17
C PHE A 85 6.47 -0.86 -22.49
N SER A 86 6.35 -0.44 -23.74
CA SER A 86 6.67 0.91 -24.15
C SER A 86 5.55 1.45 -25.04
N THR A 87 5.32 2.76 -25.01
CA THR A 87 4.40 3.40 -25.96
C THR A 87 4.97 3.27 -27.38
N PRO A 88 4.12 3.32 -28.44
CA PRO A 88 4.59 3.24 -29.82
C PRO A 88 5.67 4.26 -30.20
N GLY A 89 5.65 5.47 -29.59
CA GLY A 89 6.67 6.50 -29.79
C GLY A 89 7.81 6.49 -28.76
N ASN A 90 7.83 5.51 -27.85
CA ASN A 90 8.81 5.34 -26.78
C ASN A 90 8.90 6.50 -25.77
N GLU A 91 7.89 7.37 -25.69
CA GLU A 91 7.82 8.46 -24.71
C GLU A 91 7.72 7.92 -23.27
N MET A 92 7.19 6.71 -23.11
CA MET A 92 7.04 6.04 -21.83
C MET A 92 7.43 4.56 -21.92
N THR A 93 8.10 4.07 -20.88
CA THR A 93 8.35 2.64 -20.62
C THR A 93 7.78 2.29 -19.26
N ALA A 94 7.12 1.14 -19.16
CA ALA A 94 6.60 0.60 -17.92
C ALA A 94 7.15 -0.80 -17.66
N TRP A 95 7.50 -1.07 -16.41
CA TRP A 95 7.78 -2.39 -15.89
C TRP A 95 6.69 -2.83 -14.93
N THR A 96 6.32 -4.10 -15.00
CA THR A 96 5.47 -4.75 -14.00
C THR A 96 6.20 -5.97 -13.47
N ILE A 97 6.32 -6.07 -12.14
CA ILE A 97 6.89 -7.23 -11.47
C ILE A 97 5.76 -7.90 -10.68
N VAL A 98 5.42 -9.12 -11.08
CA VAL A 98 4.36 -9.93 -10.47
C VAL A 98 4.97 -10.89 -9.45
N ASN A 99 4.47 -10.86 -8.23
CA ASN A 99 5.02 -11.62 -7.09
C ASN A 99 6.54 -11.44 -6.96
N PRO A 100 7.01 -10.19 -6.78
CA PRO A 100 8.44 -9.91 -6.74
C PRO A 100 9.11 -10.69 -5.60
N VAL A 101 10.32 -11.17 -5.85
CA VAL A 101 11.19 -11.69 -4.79
C VAL A 101 11.52 -10.55 -3.83
N GLU A 102 11.47 -10.85 -2.53
CA GLU A 102 11.87 -9.91 -1.47
C GLU A 102 13.33 -9.48 -1.64
N GLY A 103 13.60 -8.19 -1.41
CA GLY A 103 14.93 -7.63 -1.45
C GLY A 103 15.03 -6.38 -2.33
N ASN A 104 16.27 -6.06 -2.70
CA ASN A 104 16.59 -4.86 -3.45
C ASN A 104 16.55 -5.14 -4.95
N TRP A 105 15.56 -4.56 -5.61
CA TRP A 105 15.51 -4.49 -7.07
C TRP A 105 16.22 -3.22 -7.53
N ILE A 106 17.04 -3.31 -8.56
CA ILE A 106 17.79 -2.16 -9.09
C ILE A 106 17.19 -1.75 -10.43
N LEU A 107 16.76 -0.50 -10.54
CA LEU A 107 16.42 0.14 -11.81
C LEU A 107 17.66 0.89 -12.31
N THR A 108 18.14 0.52 -13.49
CA THR A 108 19.22 1.25 -14.17
C THR A 108 18.67 1.97 -15.39
N LEU A 109 18.94 3.27 -15.49
CA LEU A 109 18.59 4.11 -16.62
C LEU A 109 19.84 4.54 -17.38
N THR A 110 19.83 4.39 -18.70
CA THR A 110 20.92 4.84 -19.56
C THR A 110 20.74 6.33 -19.87
N SER A 111 21.64 7.16 -19.32
CA SER A 111 21.70 8.59 -19.60
C SER A 111 20.35 9.33 -19.43
N PRO A 112 19.67 9.23 -18.27
CA PRO A 112 18.45 10.00 -18.02
C PRO A 112 18.73 11.51 -18.14
N GLN A 113 17.77 12.24 -18.71
CA GLN A 113 17.86 13.68 -18.96
C GLN A 113 17.05 14.48 -17.93
N GLU A 114 17.30 15.79 -17.87
CA GLU A 114 16.46 16.66 -17.06
C GLU A 114 15.03 16.69 -17.61
N GLY A 115 14.06 16.42 -16.74
CA GLY A 115 12.65 16.29 -17.11
C GLY A 115 12.21 14.84 -17.37
N ASP A 116 13.12 13.87 -17.34
CA ASP A 116 12.74 12.47 -17.23
C ASP A 116 12.27 12.16 -15.81
N GLU A 117 11.24 11.32 -15.69
CA GLU A 117 10.61 10.98 -14.43
C GLU A 117 10.49 9.47 -14.25
N VAL A 118 10.59 9.04 -12.99
CA VAL A 118 10.32 7.69 -12.55
C VAL A 118 9.23 7.75 -11.49
N GLU A 119 8.19 6.95 -11.68
CA GLU A 119 7.15 6.68 -10.70
C GLU A 119 7.20 5.20 -10.34
N VAL A 120 7.17 4.89 -9.05
CA VAL A 120 7.09 3.52 -8.56
C VAL A 120 5.86 3.37 -7.68
N THR A 121 4.99 2.43 -8.04
CA THR A 121 3.81 2.08 -7.25
C THR A 121 3.78 0.59 -6.96
N SER A 122 2.95 0.18 -6.00
CA SER A 122 2.84 -1.23 -5.63
C SER A 122 1.48 -1.59 -5.09
N ASN A 123 1.13 -2.87 -5.28
CA ASN A 123 0.00 -3.49 -4.63
C ASN A 123 0.51 -4.37 -3.50
N ARG A 124 -0.05 -4.19 -2.31
CA ARG A 124 0.19 -5.05 -1.15
C ARG A 124 -0.80 -6.21 -1.15
N LYS A 125 -0.34 -7.37 -0.66
CA LYS A 125 -1.17 -8.54 -0.36
C LYS A 125 -2.29 -8.13 0.60
N SER A 126 -3.48 -8.68 0.41
CA SER A 126 -4.59 -8.46 1.33
C SER A 126 -4.27 -9.07 2.69
N THR A 127 -4.38 -8.26 3.75
CA THR A 127 -4.25 -8.72 5.13
C THR A 127 -5.63 -8.71 5.79
N ALA A 128 -6.07 -9.86 6.30
CA ALA A 128 -7.29 -9.95 7.07
C ALA A 128 -7.14 -9.17 8.38
N PHE A 129 -8.13 -8.34 8.72
CA PHE A 129 -8.21 -7.68 10.01
C PHE A 129 -9.56 -7.96 10.67
N ALA A 130 -9.57 -8.07 11.99
CA ALA A 130 -10.78 -8.25 12.78
C ALA A 130 -11.23 -6.89 13.34
N ILE A 131 -12.49 -6.53 13.10
CA ILE A 131 -13.13 -5.42 13.83
C ILE A 131 -13.84 -6.05 15.03
N SER A 132 -13.33 -5.80 16.23
CA SER A 132 -14.01 -6.19 17.47
C SER A 132 -14.94 -5.07 17.93
N LEU A 133 -16.22 -5.37 18.14
CA LEU A 133 -17.15 -4.43 18.76
C LEU A 133 -16.85 -4.35 20.27
N PRO A 134 -16.86 -3.15 20.89
CA PRO A 134 -16.75 -3.06 22.34
C PRO A 134 -17.93 -3.79 22.99
N PRO A 135 -17.73 -4.42 24.17
CA PRO A 135 -18.81 -5.10 24.87
C PRO A 135 -19.93 -4.11 25.16
N THR A 136 -21.16 -4.49 24.77
CA THR A 136 -22.37 -3.73 25.08
C THR A 136 -22.51 -3.63 26.60
N VAL A 137 -22.46 -2.42 27.14
CA VAL A 137 -22.76 -2.17 28.56
C VAL A 137 -24.25 -2.45 28.77
N GLN A 138 -24.56 -3.62 29.34
CA GLN A 138 -25.89 -3.92 29.86
C GLN A 138 -26.15 -2.99 31.06
N LEU A 139 -26.94 -1.95 30.86
CA LEU A 139 -27.47 -1.12 31.95
C LEU A 139 -28.31 -2.01 32.86
N ARG A 140 -27.80 -2.33 34.06
CA ARG A 140 -28.59 -2.96 35.12
C ARG A 140 -29.67 -1.97 35.55
N SER A 141 -30.93 -2.22 35.20
CA SER A 141 -32.06 -1.52 35.80
C SER A 141 -32.08 -1.86 37.30
N HIS A 142 -31.72 -0.91 38.15
CA HIS A 142 -31.99 -1.00 39.58
C HIS A 142 -33.51 -0.82 39.78
N GLY A 143 -34.24 -1.94 39.72
CA GLY A 143 -35.64 -2.01 40.08
C GLY A 143 -35.78 -1.86 41.59
N SER A 144 -36.22 -0.68 42.01
CA SER A 144 -36.73 -0.41 43.35
C SER A 144 -37.88 -1.39 43.65
N GLN A 145 -37.72 -2.18 44.72
CA GLN A 145 -38.80 -3.02 45.22
C GLN A 145 -39.96 -2.14 45.70
N GLN A 146 -41.06 -2.12 44.96
CA GLN A 146 -42.37 -1.79 45.51
C GLN A 146 -43.07 -3.07 45.95
N ARG A 147 -43.19 -3.18 47.27
CA ARG A 147 -43.92 -4.17 48.04
C ARG A 147 -45.42 -4.03 47.76
N ILE A 148 -46.04 -5.08 47.23
CA ILE A 148 -47.50 -5.22 47.25
C ILE A 148 -47.82 -6.58 47.88
N HIS A 149 -48.36 -6.53 49.10
CA HIS A 149 -49.06 -7.64 49.74
C HIS A 149 -50.29 -7.99 48.91
N HIS A 150 -50.57 -9.26 48.63
CA HIS A 150 -51.91 -9.82 48.79
C HIS A 150 -51.83 -11.36 48.82
N GLN A 151 -52.61 -11.91 49.74
CA GLN A 151 -52.65 -13.29 50.22
C GLN A 151 -53.13 -14.27 49.15
N ALA A 152 -52.63 -15.50 49.17
CA ALA A 152 -53.32 -16.64 48.57
C ALA A 152 -53.19 -17.89 49.46
N THR A 153 -54.37 -18.35 49.88
CA THR A 153 -54.64 -19.45 50.79
C THR A 153 -54.37 -20.81 50.14
N LYS A 154 -53.88 -21.72 50.96
CA LYS A 154 -53.57 -23.15 50.76
C LYS A 154 -54.79 -23.99 50.33
N TYR A 155 -54.65 -24.81 49.27
CA TYR A 155 -55.27 -26.13 49.01
C TYR A 155 -54.59 -26.62 47.70
N GLY A 156 -53.92 -27.77 47.56
CA GLY A 156 -54.15 -29.09 48.11
C GLY A 156 -54.69 -29.99 47.00
N SER A 157 -53.83 -30.80 46.36
CA SER A 157 -54.07 -32.20 45.94
C SER A 157 -53.14 -32.65 44.80
N SER A 158 -52.62 -33.86 44.98
CA SER A 158 -51.79 -34.62 44.07
C SER A 158 -52.61 -35.29 42.98
N SER A 159 -51.97 -35.64 41.86
CA SER A 159 -52.20 -36.92 41.18
C SER A 159 -51.00 -37.31 40.30
N THR A 160 -50.90 -38.60 40.05
CA THR A 160 -49.70 -39.44 39.92
C THR A 160 -49.38 -39.82 38.47
N GLN A 161 -48.10 -40.09 38.17
CA GLN A 161 -47.59 -41.05 37.16
C GLN A 161 -46.09 -41.23 37.47
N THR A 162 -45.48 -42.40 37.66
CA THR A 162 -45.82 -43.82 37.41
C THR A 162 -45.06 -44.65 38.44
#